data_AF-A0A960J6G1-F1
#
_entry.id   AF-A0A960J6G1-F1
#
_cell.length_a   1.000
_cell.length_b   1.000
_cell.length_c   1.000
_cell.angle_alpha   90.00
_cell.angle_beta   90.00
_cell.angle_gamma   90.00
#
_symmetry.space_group_name_H-M   'P 1'
#
loop_
_entity.id
_entity.type
_entity.pdbx_description
1 polymer ?
#
loop_
_entity_poly.entity_id
_entity_poly.type
_entity_poly.pdbx_seq_one_letter_code
_entity_poly.pdbx_strand_id
1 'polypeptide(L)' 'MVLEVPGLTVSAPAPEKLLALKVASARVDRDADDIVTPAGLCGLSSPEEILDLTERVIGSARPLAPKVHYLIEDLFG' A
#
# COMPACT_ATOMS: atom_id res chain seq x y z
N MET A 1 -2.49 -13.84 -4.80
CA MET A 1 -2.89 -14.98 -3.94
C MET A 1 -4.20 -15.55 -4.45
N VAL A 2 -4.36 -16.88 -4.46
CA VAL A 2 -5.63 -17.53 -4.87
C VAL A 2 -6.15 -18.35 -3.70
N LEU A 3 -7.42 -18.15 -3.34
CA LEU A 3 -8.17 -18.98 -2.40
C LEU A 3 -9.13 -19.85 -3.21
N GLU A 4 -9.04 -21.17 -3.03
CA GLU A 4 -9.91 -22.14 -3.68
C GLU A 4 -10.73 -22.91 -2.64
N VAL A 5 -12.05 -22.88 -2.79
CA VAL A 5 -13.00 -23.69 -2.02
C VAL A 5 -14.06 -24.27 -2.98
N PRO A 6 -14.81 -25.33 -2.61
CA PRO A 6 -15.78 -25.93 -3.52
C PRO A 6 -16.81 -24.91 -4.03
N GLY A 7 -16.83 -24.69 -5.35
CA GLY A 7 -17.73 -23.75 -6.01
C GLY A 7 -17.27 -22.28 -6.01
N LEU A 8 -16.08 -21.96 -5.49
CA LEU A 8 -15.57 -20.59 -5.44
C LEU A 8 -14.03 -20.52 -5.55
N THR A 9 -13.56 -19.72 -6.51
CA THR A 9 -12.17 -19.31 -6.65
C THR A 9 -12.08 -17.80 -6.47
N VAL A 10 -11.24 -17.34 -5.55
CA VAL A 10 -11.00 -15.90 -5.30
C VAL A 10 -9.54 -15.59 -5.59
N SER A 11 -9.30 -14.66 -6.50
CA SER A 11 -7.97 -14.14 -6.79
C SER A 11 -7.81 -12.74 -6.21
N ALA A 12 -6.84 -12.58 -5.31
CA ALA A 12 -6.44 -11.31 -4.75
C ALA A 12 -5.08 -10.86 -5.31
N PRO A 13 -4.87 -9.55 -5.55
CA PRO A 13 -3.56 -9.01 -5.88
C PRO A 13 -2.51 -9.33 -4.80
N ALA A 14 -1.23 -9.26 -5.17
CA ALA A 14 -0.16 -9.38 -4.19
C ALA A 14 -0.24 -8.24 -3.14
N PRO A 15 0.13 -8.49 -1.86
CA PRO A 15 0.07 -7.48 -0.80
C PRO A 15 0.74 -6.16 -1.18
N GLU A 16 1.86 -6.22 -1.88
CA GLU A 16 2.62 -5.07 -2.38
C GLU A 16 1.79 -4.21 -3.33
N LYS A 17 1.01 -4.87 -4.20
CA LYS A 17 0.13 -4.19 -5.15
C LYS A 17 -1.02 -3.49 -4.42
N LEU A 18 -1.58 -4.15 -3.40
CA LEU A 18 -2.65 -3.56 -2.59
C LEU A 18 -2.15 -2.37 -1.79
N LEU A 19 -1.00 -2.49 -1.14
CA LEU A 19 -0.36 -1.42 -0.39
C LEU A 19 -0.11 -0.19 -1.27
N ALA A 20 0.55 -0.38 -2.42
CA ALA A 20 0.84 0.73 -3.33
C ALA A 20 -0.43 1.45 -3.82
N LEU A 21 -1.51 0.72 -4.08
CA LEU A 21 -2.79 1.32 -4.46
C LEU A 21 -3.42 2.10 -3.31
N LYS A 22 -3.32 1.60 -2.08
CA LYS A 22 -3.80 2.29 -0.87
C LYS A 22 -3.03 3.58 -0.63
N VAL A 23 -1.70 3.53 -0.64
CA VAL A 23 -0.83 4.71 -0.50
C VAL A 23 -1.13 5.76 -1.58
N ALA A 24 -1.24 5.34 -2.85
CA ALA A 24 -1.53 6.27 -3.95
C ALA A 24 -2.94 6.88 -3.92
N SER A 25 -3.88 6.28 -3.18
CA SER A 25 -5.27 6.77 -3.03
C SER A 25 -5.56 7.38 -1.66
N ALA A 26 -4.56 7.45 -0.78
CA ALA A 26 -4.73 7.75 0.63
C ALA A 26 -5.41 9.11 0.90
N ARG A 27 -6.30 9.08 1.88
CA ARG A 27 -6.99 10.22 2.49
C ARG A 27 -6.59 10.25 3.97
N VAL A 28 -6.07 11.40 4.37
CA VAL A 28 -5.43 11.65 5.68
C VAL A 28 -6.29 11.22 6.88
N ASP A 29 -7.62 11.30 6.80
CA ASP A 29 -8.49 11.08 7.96
C ASP A 29 -9.07 9.65 8.11
N ARG A 30 -8.79 8.71 7.19
CA ARG A 30 -9.51 7.41 7.18
C ARG A 30 -8.70 6.16 6.83
N ASP A 31 -7.49 6.30 6.32
CA ASP A 31 -6.81 5.19 5.62
C ASP A 31 -5.57 4.64 6.37
N ALA A 32 -5.36 4.97 7.65
CA ALA A 32 -4.16 4.57 8.40
C ALA A 32 -4.00 3.05 8.52
N ASP A 33 -5.01 2.35 9.07
CA ASP A 33 -4.97 0.88 9.25
C ASP A 33 -4.88 0.13 7.91
N ASP A 34 -5.47 0.71 6.86
CA ASP A 34 -5.47 0.22 5.48
C ASP A 34 -4.08 0.30 4.81
N ILE A 35 -3.16 1.07 5.37
CA ILE A 35 -1.76 1.19 4.94
C ILE A 35 -0.85 0.39 5.88
N VAL A 36 -1.06 0.49 7.20
CA VAL A 36 -0.25 -0.20 8.22
C VAL A 36 -0.36 -1.71 8.08
N THR A 37 -1.57 -2.24 7.90
CA THR A 37 -1.78 -3.71 7.82
C THR A 37 -1.06 -4.31 6.61
N PRO A 38 -1.22 -3.79 5.37
CA PRO A 38 -0.48 -4.31 4.23
C PRO A 38 1.03 -4.05 4.31
N ALA A 39 1.48 -2.94 4.91
CA ALA A 39 2.90 -2.67 5.14
C ALA A 39 3.54 -3.75 6.01
N GLY A 40 2.88 -4.13 7.11
CA GLY A 40 3.32 -5.23 7.97
C GLY A 40 3.36 -6.58 7.24
N LEU A 41 2.38 -6.88 6.37
CA LEU A 41 2.40 -8.08 5.54
C LEU A 41 3.53 -8.09 4.50
N CYS A 42 3.98 -6.92 4.05
CA CYS A 42 5.12 -6.76 3.16
C CYS A 42 6.47 -6.71 3.91
N GLY A 43 6.46 -6.73 5.25
CA GLY A 43 7.66 -6.60 6.07
C GLY A 43 8.30 -5.20 6.00
N LEU A 44 7.54 -4.19 5.62
CA LEU A 44 8.02 -2.80 5.51
C LEU A 44 7.72 -2.05 6.80
N SER A 45 8.67 -1.22 7.23
CA SER A 45 8.60 -0.53 8.51
C SER A 45 9.08 0.92 8.48
N SER A 46 9.65 1.40 7.37
CA SER A 46 10.05 2.80 7.22
C SER A 46 9.28 3.55 6.13
N PRO A 47 9.20 4.90 6.22
CA PRO A 47 8.58 5.72 5.18
C PRO A 47 9.21 5.52 3.80
N GLU A 48 10.55 5.48 3.73
CA GLU A 48 11.30 5.29 2.48
C GLU A 48 10.93 3.96 1.81
N GLU A 49 10.90 2.86 2.56
CA GLU A 49 10.56 1.53 2.05
C GLU A 49 9.17 1.50 1.39
N ILE A 50 8.21 2.17 2.00
CA ILE A 50 6.81 2.21 1.55
C ILE A 50 6.66 3.10 0.31
N LEU A 51 7.30 4.27 0.31
CA LEU A 51 7.28 5.20 -0.83
C LEU A 51 7.97 4.58 -2.04
N ASP A 52 9.14 3.96 -1.85
CA ASP A 52 9.90 3.27 -2.89
C ASP A 52 9.10 2.11 -3.49
N LEU A 53 8.45 1.29 -2.65
CA LEU A 53 7.56 0.24 -3.14
C LEU A 53 6.44 0.82 -3.99
N THR A 54 5.80 1.89 -3.49
CA THR A 54 4.66 2.51 -4.16
C THR A 54 5.07 3.04 -5.53
N GLU A 55 6.22 3.72 -5.63
CA GLU A 55 6.73 4.23 -6.90
C GLU A 55 7.05 3.09 -7.88
N ARG A 56 7.71 2.01 -7.43
CA ARG A 56 7.97 0.83 -8.28
C ARG A 56 6.69 0.21 -8.85
N VAL A 57 5.60 0.22 -8.08
CA VAL A 57 4.36 -0.50 -8.42
C VAL A 57 3.38 0.35 -9.23
N ILE A 58 3.31 1.65 -8.97
CA ILE A 58 2.41 2.60 -9.66
C ILE A 58 3.10 3.18 -10.91
N GLY A 59 4.42 3.28 -10.89
CA GLY A 59 5.24 3.83 -11.96
C GLY A 59 5.34 5.36 -11.90
N SER A 60 6.42 5.87 -12.49
CA SER A 60 6.77 7.30 -12.48
C SER A 60 5.81 8.21 -13.26
N ALA A 61 4.89 7.64 -14.05
CA ALA A 61 3.88 8.40 -14.79
C ALA A 61 2.81 9.04 -13.88
N ARG A 62 2.72 8.61 -12.61
CA ARG A 62 1.77 9.14 -11.64
C ARG A 62 2.49 9.47 -10.32
N PRO A 63 3.09 10.67 -10.21
CA PRO A 63 3.78 11.06 -8.99
C PRO A 63 2.81 11.11 -7.80
N LEU A 64 3.31 10.71 -6.64
CA LEU A 64 2.55 10.77 -5.39
C LEU A 64 2.31 12.23 -5.00
N ALA A 65 1.12 12.50 -4.47
CA ALA A 65 0.81 13.84 -3.99
C ALA A 65 1.64 14.15 -2.73
N PRO A 66 2.10 15.39 -2.50
CA PRO A 66 2.89 15.76 -1.32
C PRO A 66 2.26 15.33 0.01
N LYS A 67 0.93 15.40 0.12
CA LYS A 67 0.16 14.93 1.30
C LYS A 67 0.39 13.45 1.65
N VAL A 68 0.70 12.62 0.64
CA VAL A 68 0.97 11.19 0.84
C VAL A 68 2.31 11.03 1.53
N HIS A 69 3.33 11.79 1.12
CA HIS A 69 4.61 11.79 1.82
C HIS A 69 4.43 12.17 3.29
N TYR A 70 3.72 13.25 3.60
CA TYR A 70 3.44 13.63 4.99
C TYR A 70 2.71 12.56 5.78
N LEU A 71 1.72 11.90 5.18
CA LEU A 71 0.97 10.83 5.84
C LEU A 71 1.85 9.61 6.14
N ILE A 72 2.70 9.21 5.19
CA ILE A 72 3.58 8.05 5.38
C ILE A 72 4.67 8.35 6.42
N GLU A 73 5.21 9.58 6.44
CA GLU A 73 6.11 10.03 7.50
C GLU A 73 5.42 10.05 8.87
N ASP A 74 4.17 10.51 8.96
CA ASP A 74 3.42 10.52 10.23
C ASP A 74 3.12 9.11 10.76
N LEU A 75 2.91 8.13 9.86
CA LEU A 75 2.56 6.75 10.23
C LEU A 75 3.77 5.86 10.56
N PHE A 76 4.94 6.13 9.97
CA PHE A 76 6.12 5.24 10.04
C PHE A 76 7.41 5.93 10.49
N GLY A 77 7.38 7.24 10.76
CA GLY A 77 8.51 8.03 11.27
C GLY A 77 8.69 8.01 12.78
#